data_AF-A0A857N7Q5-F1
#
_entry.id   AF-A0A857N7Q5-F1
#
_cell.length_a   1.000
_cell.length_b   1.000
_cell.length_c   1.000
_cell.angle_alpha   90.00
_cell.angle_beta   90.00
_cell.angle_gamma   90.00
#
_symmetry.space_group_name_H-M   'P 1'
#
loop_
_entity.id
_entity.type
_entity.pdbx_description
1 polymer ?
#
loop_
_entity_poly.entity_id
_entity_poly.type
_entity_poly.pdbx_seq_one_letter_code
_entity_poly.pdbx_strand_id
1 'polypeptide(L)'
;MKYTKPSPVLILSITILVFSFLFISLTDFLSGKQVFNDSGPTLDPNINILSVAPDPQLPNTYQITWEITSPTPLPVTSTTIYYDTISTPSALTTTDSPSAPSYQFYLSDYLSGPFTSPGIFTATLQSPPDAISIFIRAYAHIDTNHYWTPEYTIDTNSL
;
A
#
# COMPACT_ATOMS: atom_id res chain seq x y z
N MET A 1 40.47 0.57 59.33
CA MET A 1 39.13 0.40 58.72
C MET A 1 38.70 -1.06 58.88
N LYS A 2 37.61 -1.34 59.59
CA LYS A 2 37.07 -2.71 59.74
C LYS A 2 36.23 -3.04 58.51
N TYR A 3 36.63 -4.07 57.76
CA TYR A 3 35.84 -4.59 56.65
C TYR A 3 34.76 -5.53 57.21
N THR A 4 33.49 -5.15 57.04
CA THR A 4 32.36 -5.98 57.46
C THR A 4 31.89 -6.78 56.25
N LYS A 5 31.96 -8.12 56.34
CA LYS A 5 31.53 -9.01 55.26
C LYS A 5 30.03 -8.80 54.98
N PRO A 6 29.62 -8.59 53.72
CA PRO A 6 28.21 -8.38 53.39
C PRO A 6 27.39 -9.63 53.75
N SER A 7 26.18 -9.40 54.29
CA SER A 7 25.29 -10.50 54.66
C SER A 7 24.82 -11.25 53.41
N PRO A 8 24.56 -12.57 53.49
CA PRO A 8 24.13 -13.36 52.34
C PRO A 8 22.82 -12.83 51.70
N VAL A 9 21.97 -12.18 52.49
CA VAL A 9 20.72 -11.55 52.01
C VAL A 9 21.01 -10.32 51.14
N LEU A 10 22.01 -9.52 51.51
CA LEU A 10 22.44 -8.35 50.73
C LEU A 10 23.01 -8.78 49.37
N ILE A 11 23.83 -9.84 49.37
CA ILE A 11 24.43 -10.38 48.14
C ILE A 11 23.33 -10.88 47.20
N LEU A 12 22.38 -11.66 47.72
CA LEU A 12 21.26 -12.19 46.93
C LEU A 12 20.40 -11.08 46.30
N SER A 13 20.13 -10.01 47.06
CA SER A 13 19.34 -8.87 46.60
C SER A 13 20.02 -8.13 45.44
N ILE A 14 21.35 -7.93 45.53
CA ILE A 14 22.13 -7.31 44.45
C ILE A 14 22.14 -8.19 43.20
N THR A 15 22.30 -9.51 43.38
CA THR A 15 22.29 -10.46 42.25
C THR A 15 20.96 -10.42 41.49
N ILE A 16 19.83 -10.43 42.20
CA ILE A 16 18.50 -10.35 41.56
C ILE A 16 18.36 -9.04 40.77
N LEU A 17 18.79 -7.92 41.34
CA LEU A 17 18.67 -6.60 40.71
C LEU A 17 19.50 -6.51 39.42
N VAL A 18 20.71 -7.06 39.42
CA VAL A 18 21.57 -7.14 38.23
C VAL A 18 20.96 -8.05 37.16
N PHE A 19 20.44 -9.21 37.54
CA PHE A 19 19.78 -10.12 36.60
C PHE A 19 18.51 -9.51 36.01
N SER A 20 17.69 -8.81 36.78
CA SER A 20 16.52 -8.09 36.26
C SER A 20 16.92 -7.01 35.26
N PHE A 21 17.98 -6.25 35.54
CA PHE A 21 18.45 -5.20 34.64
C PHE A 21 19.01 -5.76 33.32
N LEU A 22 19.75 -6.87 33.40
CA LEU A 22 20.24 -7.59 32.23
C LEU A 22 19.09 -8.21 31.42
N PHE A 23 18.05 -8.70 32.08
CA PHE A 23 16.89 -9.28 31.41
C PHE A 23 16.09 -8.21 30.66
N ILE A 24 15.84 -7.05 31.27
CA ILE A 24 15.18 -5.90 30.61
C ILE A 24 16.01 -5.41 29.42
N SER A 25 17.32 -5.26 29.59
CA SER A 25 18.22 -4.83 28.51
C SER A 25 18.25 -5.84 27.35
N LEU A 26 18.15 -7.14 27.65
CA LEU A 26 18.10 -8.20 26.65
C LEU A 26 16.75 -8.22 25.92
N THR A 27 15.63 -8.01 26.62
CA THR A 27 14.31 -7.89 25.97
C THR A 27 14.22 -6.65 25.09
N ASP A 28 14.79 -5.52 25.52
CA ASP A 28 14.86 -4.30 24.70
C ASP A 28 15.79 -4.49 23.49
N PHE A 29 16.91 -5.20 23.63
CA PHE A 29 17.79 -5.54 22.51
C PHE A 29 17.14 -6.51 21.50
N LEU A 30 16.39 -7.50 21.99
CA LEU A 30 15.63 -8.41 21.14
C LEU A 30 14.47 -7.71 20.44
N SER A 31 13.79 -6.78 21.12
CA SER A 31 12.73 -5.95 20.53
C SER A 31 13.29 -4.91 19.55
N GLY A 32 14.44 -4.31 19.86
CA GLY A 32 15.12 -3.32 19.02
C GLY A 32 15.66 -3.91 17.70
N LYS A 33 15.89 -5.22 17.63
CA LYS A 33 16.20 -5.93 16.37
C LYS A 33 15.01 -6.00 15.42
N GLN A 34 13.77 -5.84 15.88
CA GLN A 34 12.61 -5.74 14.96
C GLN A 34 12.53 -4.37 14.27
N VAL A 35 13.19 -3.33 14.78
CA VAL A 35 13.04 -1.96 14.27
C VAL A 35 14.00 -1.64 13.10
N PHE A 36 15.00 -2.47 12.86
CA PHE A 36 16.05 -2.21 11.85
C PHE A 36 16.02 -3.13 10.61
N ASN A 37 14.99 -3.97 10.44
CA ASN A 37 14.86 -4.82 9.26
C ASN A 37 14.07 -4.18 8.09
N ASP A 38 13.47 -3.01 8.27
CA ASP A 38 12.54 -2.42 7.27
C ASP A 38 13.21 -1.42 6.32
N SER A 39 14.55 -1.37 6.23
CA SER A 39 15.27 -0.40 5.39
C SER A 39 16.10 -1.02 4.25
N GLY A 40 15.74 -2.22 3.79
CA GLY A 40 16.10 -2.63 2.42
C GLY A 40 15.35 -1.77 1.39
N PRO A 41 15.78 -1.73 0.11
CA PRO A 41 14.88 -1.24 -0.94
C PRO A 41 13.58 -2.04 -0.82
N THR A 42 12.46 -1.36 -0.64
CA THR A 42 11.14 -1.99 -0.53
C THR A 42 10.98 -2.93 -1.73
N LEU A 43 10.93 -4.23 -1.47
CA LEU A 43 10.73 -5.27 -2.50
C LEU A 43 9.27 -5.32 -2.97
N ASP A 44 8.44 -4.42 -2.45
CA ASP A 44 7.02 -4.41 -2.67
C ASP A 44 6.68 -3.84 -4.05
N PRO A 45 5.70 -4.44 -4.74
CA PRO A 45 5.12 -3.84 -5.92
C PRO A 45 4.62 -2.42 -5.67
N ASN A 46 4.70 -1.58 -6.69
CA ASN A 46 4.15 -0.25 -6.69
C ASN A 46 3.26 -0.05 -7.92
N ILE A 47 2.20 0.75 -7.77
CA ILE A 47 1.26 1.05 -8.85
C ILE A 47 1.19 2.56 -9.04
N ASN A 48 1.22 3.01 -10.29
CA ASN A 48 1.13 4.43 -10.65
C ASN A 48 0.23 4.65 -11.87
N ILE A 49 -0.56 5.72 -11.86
CA ILE A 49 -1.21 6.22 -13.08
C ILE A 49 -0.15 7.01 -13.86
N LEU A 50 0.09 6.58 -15.10
CA LEU A 50 1.06 7.21 -16.00
C LEU A 50 0.43 8.35 -16.80
N SER A 51 -0.79 8.13 -17.30
CA SER A 51 -1.50 9.13 -18.09
C SER A 51 -3.01 8.94 -18.01
N VAL A 52 -3.70 10.07 -18.13
CA VAL A 52 -5.14 10.14 -18.38
C VAL A 52 -5.32 11.15 -19.51
N ALA A 53 -5.77 10.70 -20.67
CA ALA A 53 -5.91 11.54 -21.85
C ALA A 53 -7.33 11.42 -22.42
N PRO A 54 -7.97 12.52 -22.84
CA PRO A 54 -9.25 12.43 -23.55
C PRO A 54 -9.06 11.75 -24.91
N ASP A 55 -10.06 10.98 -25.32
CA ASP A 55 -10.10 10.34 -26.64
C ASP A 55 -10.51 11.38 -27.70
N PRO A 56 -9.70 11.60 -28.76
CA PRO A 56 -10.01 12.61 -29.77
C PRO A 56 -11.16 12.22 -30.71
N GLN A 57 -11.55 10.94 -30.73
CA GLN A 57 -12.63 10.43 -31.59
C GLN A 57 -13.95 10.26 -30.84
N LEU A 58 -13.89 10.08 -29.51
CA LEU A 58 -15.05 9.78 -28.68
C LEU A 58 -15.22 10.84 -27.58
N PRO A 59 -16.29 11.66 -27.63
CA PRO A 59 -16.52 12.67 -26.60
C PRO A 59 -16.72 12.02 -25.23
N ASN A 60 -16.28 12.73 -24.18
CA ASN A 60 -16.40 12.31 -22.78
C ASN A 60 -15.77 10.93 -22.48
N THR A 61 -14.80 10.54 -23.29
CA THR A 61 -14.07 9.28 -23.16
C THR A 61 -12.61 9.57 -22.82
N TYR A 62 -12.03 8.77 -21.93
CA TYR A 62 -10.65 8.93 -21.47
C TYR A 62 -9.89 7.62 -21.61
N GLN A 63 -8.68 7.69 -22.15
CA GLN A 63 -7.71 6.60 -22.10
C GLN A 63 -6.86 6.76 -20.85
N ILE A 64 -6.90 5.74 -19.99
CA ILE A 64 -6.15 5.71 -18.75
C ILE A 64 -5.06 4.67 -18.89
N THR A 65 -3.82 5.07 -18.66
CA THR A 65 -2.67 4.17 -18.64
C THR A 65 -2.06 4.15 -17.24
N TRP A 66 -1.84 2.96 -16.71
CA TRP A 66 -1.18 2.75 -15.42
C TRP A 66 -0.13 1.66 -15.51
N GLU A 67 0.84 1.73 -14.62
CA GLU A 67 1.89 0.73 -14.49
C GLU A 67 1.81 0.05 -13.13
N ILE A 68 2.19 -1.23 -13.13
CA ILE A 68 2.58 -1.96 -11.94
C ILE A 68 4.07 -2.22 -12.08
N THR A 69 4.86 -1.78 -11.12
CA THR A 69 6.30 -2.04 -11.03
C THR A 69 6.56 -3.03 -9.90
N SER A 70 7.56 -3.90 -10.08
CA SER A 70 8.01 -4.82 -9.04
C SER A 70 9.48 -5.21 -9.29
N PRO A 71 10.25 -5.54 -8.24
CA PRO A 71 11.65 -5.92 -8.40
C PRO A 71 11.83 -7.28 -9.09
N THR A 72 10.84 -8.17 -8.95
CA THR A 72 10.80 -9.48 -9.58
C THR A 72 9.46 -9.71 -10.27
N PRO A 73 9.39 -10.63 -11.25
CA PRO A 73 8.13 -11.00 -11.86
C PRO A 73 7.16 -11.61 -10.85
N LEU A 74 5.97 -11.01 -10.70
CA LEU A 74 4.91 -11.52 -9.82
C LEU A 74 3.60 -11.68 -10.60
N PRO A 75 2.81 -12.73 -10.31
CA PRO A 75 1.50 -12.89 -10.92
C PRO A 75 0.53 -11.83 -10.38
N VAL A 76 -0.20 -11.18 -11.28
CA VAL A 76 -1.24 -10.20 -10.93
C VAL A 76 -2.60 -10.87 -11.16
N THR A 77 -3.35 -11.10 -10.09
CA THR A 77 -4.66 -11.77 -10.15
C THR A 77 -5.67 -10.93 -10.92
N SER A 78 -5.68 -9.63 -10.66
CA SER A 78 -6.54 -8.65 -11.31
C SER A 78 -5.95 -7.26 -11.16
N THR A 79 -6.17 -6.40 -12.15
CA THR A 79 -5.89 -4.96 -12.05
C THR A 79 -7.01 -4.20 -12.72
N THR A 80 -7.33 -2.99 -12.24
CA THR A 80 -8.39 -2.19 -12.86
C THR A 80 -8.30 -0.75 -12.39
N ILE A 81 -9.11 0.12 -12.99
CA ILE A 81 -9.43 1.44 -12.48
C ILE A 81 -10.78 1.36 -11.78
N TYR A 82 -10.81 1.69 -10.49
CA TYR A 82 -12.03 2.03 -9.76
C TYR A 82 -12.32 3.52 -9.93
N TYR A 83 -13.59 3.87 -10.07
CA TYR A 83 -13.98 5.26 -10.28
C TYR A 83 -15.38 5.58 -9.76
N ASP A 84 -15.60 6.87 -9.50
CA ASP A 84 -16.90 7.44 -9.12
C ASP A 84 -16.95 8.94 -9.43
N THR A 85 -18.13 9.56 -9.32
CA THR A 85 -18.31 11.02 -9.38
C THR A 85 -18.24 11.69 -8.00
N ILE A 86 -18.13 10.89 -6.93
CA ILE A 86 -17.95 11.34 -5.56
C ILE A 86 -16.55 10.92 -5.08
N SER A 87 -15.78 11.87 -4.53
CA SER A 87 -14.45 11.60 -4.00
C SER A 87 -14.49 10.69 -2.77
N THR A 88 -13.52 9.78 -2.68
CA THR A 88 -13.25 8.93 -1.50
C THR A 88 -11.80 9.15 -1.07
N PRO A 89 -11.52 10.20 -0.28
CA PRO A 89 -10.16 10.70 -0.06
C PRO A 89 -9.32 9.88 0.95
N SER A 90 -9.79 8.72 1.41
CA SER A 90 -9.07 7.91 2.41
C SER A 90 -7.75 7.36 1.88
N ALA A 91 -6.72 7.37 2.72
CA ALA A 91 -5.51 6.59 2.45
C ALA A 91 -5.87 5.10 2.50
N LEU A 92 -5.53 4.36 1.44
CA LEU A 92 -5.73 2.92 1.37
C LEU A 92 -4.38 2.23 1.56
N THR A 93 -4.40 1.13 2.27
CA THR A 93 -3.27 0.29 2.62
C THR A 93 -3.30 -1.01 1.82
N THR A 94 -2.26 -1.83 1.98
CA THR A 94 -2.16 -3.12 1.30
C THR A 94 -3.19 -4.16 1.75
N THR A 95 -3.87 -3.92 2.88
CA THR A 95 -4.94 -4.80 3.37
C THR A 95 -6.33 -4.32 2.98
N ASP A 96 -6.45 -3.14 2.38
CA ASP A 96 -7.74 -2.58 1.99
C ASP A 96 -8.19 -3.18 0.66
N SER A 97 -9.09 -4.15 0.73
CA SER A 97 -9.74 -4.71 -0.46
C SER A 97 -10.65 -3.68 -1.13
N PRO A 98 -11.09 -3.91 -2.38
CA PRO A 98 -12.04 -3.01 -3.05
C PRO A 98 -13.37 -2.80 -2.34
N SER A 99 -13.71 -3.62 -1.34
CA SER A 99 -14.90 -3.39 -0.51
C SER A 99 -14.72 -2.29 0.55
N ALA A 100 -13.49 -1.84 0.81
CA ALA A 100 -13.19 -0.77 1.76
C ALA A 100 -13.47 0.63 1.17
N PRO A 101 -12.91 1.03 0.02
CA PRO A 101 -13.34 2.25 -0.65
C PRO A 101 -14.71 2.03 -1.30
N SER A 102 -15.63 2.97 -1.13
CA SER A 102 -17.01 2.84 -1.63
C SER A 102 -17.20 3.30 -3.10
N TYR A 103 -16.20 3.12 -3.96
CA TYR A 103 -16.34 3.41 -5.40
C TYR A 103 -17.45 2.56 -6.00
N GLN A 104 -18.40 3.18 -6.71
CA GLN A 104 -19.52 2.47 -7.33
C GLN A 104 -19.13 1.69 -8.59
N PHE A 105 -18.08 2.11 -9.30
CA PHE A 105 -17.77 1.60 -10.64
C PHE A 105 -16.31 1.15 -10.79
N TYR A 106 -16.08 0.27 -11.76
CA TYR A 106 -14.77 -0.22 -12.17
C TYR A 106 -14.73 -0.60 -13.65
N LEU A 107 -13.54 -0.67 -14.24
CA LEU A 107 -13.34 -1.15 -15.62
C LEU A 107 -13.13 -2.67 -15.67
N SER A 108 -13.65 -3.34 -16.71
CA SER A 108 -13.69 -4.80 -16.75
C SER A 108 -12.52 -5.47 -17.47
N ASP A 109 -11.69 -4.69 -18.16
CA ASP A 109 -10.69 -5.16 -19.13
C ASP A 109 -9.65 -6.13 -18.54
N TYR A 110 -9.31 -5.96 -17.27
CA TYR A 110 -8.22 -6.70 -16.61
C TYR A 110 -8.63 -7.36 -15.27
N LEU A 111 -9.91 -7.76 -15.15
CA LEU A 111 -10.41 -8.43 -13.92
C LEU A 111 -9.94 -9.88 -13.76
N SER A 112 -9.56 -10.55 -14.84
CA SER A 112 -9.02 -11.90 -14.79
C SER A 112 -8.17 -12.19 -16.03
N GLY A 113 -7.00 -12.78 -15.83
CA GLY A 113 -6.11 -13.17 -16.92
C GLY A 113 -4.71 -13.50 -16.42
N PRO A 114 -3.83 -14.03 -17.28
CA PRO A 114 -2.45 -14.33 -16.93
C PRO A 114 -1.61 -13.03 -16.94
N PHE A 115 -1.91 -12.10 -16.04
CA PHE A 115 -1.17 -10.84 -15.93
C PHE A 115 0.06 -11.01 -15.04
N THR A 116 1.10 -10.24 -15.32
CA THR A 116 2.35 -10.25 -14.57
C THR A 116 2.83 -8.83 -14.34
N SER A 117 3.41 -8.56 -13.17
CA SER A 117 4.19 -7.34 -12.91
C SER A 117 5.68 -7.62 -13.11
N PRO A 118 6.51 -6.65 -13.54
CA PRO A 118 6.11 -5.32 -14.01
C PRO A 118 5.26 -5.38 -15.28
N GLY A 119 4.31 -4.46 -15.42
CA GLY A 119 3.40 -4.42 -16.55
C GLY A 119 2.76 -3.04 -16.72
N ILE A 120 2.40 -2.71 -17.96
CA ILE A 120 1.67 -1.49 -18.31
C ILE A 120 0.31 -1.91 -18.85
N PHE A 121 -0.73 -1.22 -18.41
CA PHE A 121 -2.12 -1.51 -18.71
C PHE A 121 -2.81 -0.24 -19.21
N THR A 122 -3.74 -0.40 -20.12
CA THR A 122 -4.50 0.72 -20.69
C THR A 122 -5.96 0.32 -20.80
N ALA A 123 -6.86 1.16 -20.32
CA ALA A 123 -8.29 0.94 -20.44
C ALA A 123 -9.01 2.26 -20.77
N THR A 124 -10.18 2.10 -21.38
CA THR A 124 -11.01 3.21 -21.81
C THR A 124 -12.13 3.44 -20.80
N LEU A 125 -12.22 4.66 -20.28
CA LEU A 125 -13.28 5.12 -19.38
C LEU A 125 -14.25 6.02 -20.14
N GLN A 126 -15.52 5.64 -20.18
CA GLN A 126 -16.60 6.54 -20.59
C GLN A 126 -17.10 7.30 -19.35
N SER A 127 -17.05 8.63 -19.37
CA SER A 127 -17.63 9.45 -18.30
C SER A 127 -19.12 9.18 -18.17
N PRO A 128 -19.66 9.08 -16.94
CA PRO A 128 -21.09 9.17 -16.72
C PRO A 128 -21.66 10.47 -17.32
N PRO A 129 -22.90 10.46 -17.83
CA PRO A 129 -23.57 11.68 -18.29
C PRO A 129 -23.58 12.75 -17.19
N ASP A 130 -23.35 14.00 -17.57
CA ASP A 130 -23.41 15.18 -16.69
C ASP A 130 -22.42 15.18 -15.50
N ALA A 131 -21.48 14.24 -15.44
CA ALA A 131 -20.41 14.29 -14.46
C ALA A 131 -19.53 15.50 -14.71
N ILE A 132 -19.28 16.32 -13.68
CA ILE A 132 -18.36 17.48 -13.69
C ILE A 132 -16.94 17.06 -13.31
N SER A 133 -16.82 15.99 -12.52
CA SER A 133 -15.54 15.43 -12.14
C SER A 133 -15.68 13.93 -11.95
N ILE A 134 -14.60 13.21 -12.25
CA ILE A 134 -14.50 11.77 -12.01
C ILE A 134 -13.26 11.53 -11.17
N PHE A 135 -13.44 10.81 -10.07
CA PHE A 135 -12.39 10.41 -9.16
C PHE A 135 -12.01 8.98 -9.46
N ILE A 136 -10.73 8.72 -9.73
CA ILE A 136 -10.24 7.40 -10.12
C ILE A 136 -9.09 6.94 -9.22
N ARG A 137 -8.95 5.63 -9.08
CA ARG A 137 -7.74 4.98 -8.56
C ARG A 137 -7.41 3.75 -9.37
N ALA A 138 -6.13 3.56 -9.68
CA ALA A 138 -5.67 2.27 -10.19
C ALA A 138 -5.48 1.29 -9.03
N TYR A 139 -5.84 0.05 -9.29
CA TYR A 139 -5.83 -1.06 -8.35
C TYR A 139 -5.08 -2.26 -8.93
N ALA A 140 -4.33 -2.96 -8.08
CA ALA A 140 -3.80 -4.28 -8.39
C ALA A 140 -3.96 -5.24 -7.21
N HIS A 141 -4.36 -6.47 -7.52
CA HIS A 141 -4.35 -7.60 -6.60
C HIS A 141 -3.17 -8.51 -6.95
N ILE A 142 -2.19 -8.56 -6.05
CA ILE A 142 -0.95 -9.33 -6.25
C ILE A 142 -0.76 -10.20 -5.01
N ASP A 143 -0.74 -11.51 -5.22
CA ASP A 143 -0.79 -12.51 -4.14
C ASP A 143 -1.97 -12.28 -3.19
N THR A 144 -1.71 -11.82 -1.96
CA THR A 144 -2.72 -11.57 -0.92
C THR A 144 -2.95 -10.08 -0.66
N ASN A 145 -2.19 -9.21 -1.33
CA ASN A 145 -2.14 -7.77 -1.06
C ASN A 145 -2.86 -6.94 -2.13
N HIS A 146 -3.31 -5.76 -1.71
CA HIS A 146 -4.07 -4.80 -2.51
C HIS A 146 -3.31 -3.50 -2.70
N TYR A 147 -2.88 -3.21 -3.92
CA TYR A 147 -2.10 -2.01 -4.21
C TYR A 147 -3.00 -0.97 -4.84
N TRP A 148 -2.90 0.26 -4.34
CA TRP A 148 -3.74 1.39 -4.76
C TRP A 148 -2.88 2.60 -5.09
N THR A 149 -3.28 3.35 -6.10
CA THR A 149 -2.75 4.70 -6.30
C THR A 149 -3.43 5.69 -5.35
N PRO A 150 -2.83 6.89 -5.17
CA PRO A 150 -3.60 8.05 -4.76
C PRO A 150 -4.80 8.29 -5.68
N GLU A 151 -5.82 8.98 -5.17
CA GLU A 151 -6.98 9.39 -5.98
C GLU A 151 -6.55 10.44 -7.00
N TYR A 152 -6.93 10.22 -8.26
CA TYR A 152 -6.74 11.15 -9.36
C TYR A 152 -8.08 11.74 -9.77
N THR A 153 -8.12 13.04 -10.07
CA THR A 153 -9.34 13.73 -10.50
C THR A 153 -9.26 14.06 -11.98
N ILE A 154 -10.28 13.63 -12.72
CA ILE A 154 -10.52 14.03 -14.11
C ILE A 154 -11.56 15.15 -14.07
N ASP A 155 -11.18 16.35 -14.54
CA ASP A 155 -12.14 17.42 -14.80
C ASP A 155 -12.72 17.25 -16.20
N THR A 156 -14.03 17.03 -16.26
CA THR A 156 -14.76 16.79 -17.52
C THR A 156 -15.18 18.08 -18.20
N ASN A 157 -15.12 19.24 -17.52
CA ASN A 157 -15.45 20.54 -18.08
C ASN A 157 -14.30 21.18 -18.86
N SER A 158 -13.11 20.58 -18.83
CA SER A 158 -11.89 21.10 -19.47
C SER A 158 -11.75 20.69 -20.96
N LEU A 159 -12.85 20.30 -21.62
CA LEU A 159 -12.90 19.94 -23.06
C LEU A 159 -13.46 21.07 -23.93
#